data_AF-A0A924KLZ0-F1
#
_entry.id   AF-A0A924KLZ0-F1
#
_cell.length_a   1.000
_cell.length_b   1.000
_cell.length_c   1.000
_cell.angle_alpha   90.00
_cell.angle_beta   90.00
_cell.angle_gamma   90.00
#
_symmetry.space_group_name_H-M   'P 1'
#
loop_
_entity.id
_entity.type
_entity.pdbx_description
1 polymer ?
#
loop_
_entity_poly.entity_id
_entity_poly.type
_entity_poly.pdbx_seq_one_letter_code
_entity_poly.pdbx_strand_id
1 'polypeptide(L)'
;MFGFGKKPDHFADLMEHLVERAGMRSRYASAFLLAYKDDVSKRFEEGTKRAEQTLAGASRLQQMMFNPSEIYDFAIVAQAYTGYLQDLRRGRHVGTDVEWAIWALLVNHNDLIQQTDKGLAKFVEQNHSTQLPKLLETVYS
;
A
#
# COMPACT_ATOMS: atom_id res chain seq x y z
N MET A 1 -25.79 21.65 -7.54
CA MET A 1 -25.24 20.70 -8.52
C MET A 1 -23.73 20.68 -8.33
N PHE A 2 -23.20 19.68 -7.61
CA PHE A 2 -21.76 19.57 -7.35
C PHE A 2 -21.13 18.77 -8.50
N GLY A 3 -20.23 19.41 -9.24
CA GLY A 3 -19.56 18.82 -10.38
C GLY A 3 -18.83 17.54 -9.97
N PHE A 4 -19.02 16.49 -10.77
CA PHE A 4 -18.17 15.33 -10.82
C PHE A 4 -16.76 15.79 -11.25
N GLY A 5 -15.98 16.30 -10.29
CA GLY A 5 -14.54 16.45 -10.44
C GLY A 5 -13.98 15.06 -10.71
N LYS A 6 -13.15 14.92 -11.76
CA LYS A 6 -12.45 13.68 -12.04
C LYS A 6 -11.83 13.17 -10.74
N LYS A 7 -12.06 11.90 -10.42
CA LYS A 7 -11.37 11.27 -9.29
C LYS A 7 -9.87 11.42 -9.53
N PRO A 8 -9.12 11.84 -8.51
CA PRO A 8 -7.68 11.96 -8.61
C PRO A 8 -7.11 10.58 -8.94
N ASP A 9 -6.26 10.53 -9.95
CA ASP A 9 -5.67 9.31 -10.49
C ASP A 9 -4.16 9.38 -10.31
N HIS A 10 -3.68 8.76 -9.25
CA HIS A 10 -2.25 8.70 -8.90
C HIS A 10 -1.61 7.39 -9.36
N PHE A 11 -2.25 6.68 -10.29
CA PHE A 11 -1.83 5.33 -10.70
C PHE A 11 -0.40 5.29 -11.22
N ALA A 12 0.02 6.26 -12.04
CA ALA A 12 1.36 6.30 -12.59
C ALA A 12 2.43 6.46 -11.49
N ASP A 13 2.22 7.40 -10.56
CA ASP A 13 3.15 7.66 -9.46
C ASP A 13 3.22 6.47 -8.48
N LEU A 14 2.07 5.86 -8.17
CA LEU A 14 2.00 4.65 -7.35
C LEU A 14 2.67 3.46 -8.03
N MET A 15 2.55 3.36 -9.35
CA MET A 15 3.20 2.30 -10.14
C MET A 15 4.72 2.50 -10.15
N GLU A 16 5.20 3.72 -10.37
CA GLU A 16 6.62 4.07 -10.27
C GLU A 16 7.16 3.74 -8.87
N HIS A 17 6.44 4.14 -7.81
CA HIS A 17 6.84 3.86 -6.44
C HIS A 17 6.95 2.35 -6.17
N LEU A 18 5.93 1.57 -6.55
CA LEU A 18 5.94 0.12 -6.35
C LEU A 18 7.05 -0.56 -7.16
N VAL A 19 7.22 -0.20 -8.42
CA VAL A 19 8.13 -0.91 -9.32
C VAL A 19 9.57 -0.45 -9.14
N GLU A 20 9.83 0.85 -9.22
CA GLU A 20 11.19 1.37 -9.28
C GLU A 20 11.79 1.55 -7.88
N ARG A 21 10.99 1.96 -6.90
CA ARG A 21 11.49 2.24 -5.54
C ARG A 21 11.40 1.02 -4.64
N ALA A 22 10.24 0.35 -4.63
CA ALA A 22 10.04 -0.83 -3.81
C ALA A 22 10.53 -2.12 -4.49
N GLY A 23 10.90 -2.09 -5.78
CA GLY A 23 11.42 -3.26 -6.51
C GLY A 23 10.35 -4.31 -6.84
N MET A 24 9.07 -3.96 -6.80
CA MET A 24 7.97 -4.89 -7.05
C MET A 24 7.87 -5.15 -8.56
N ARG A 25 7.78 -6.42 -8.96
CA ARG A 25 7.62 -6.75 -10.38
C ARG A 25 6.29 -6.18 -10.89
N SER A 26 6.33 -5.57 -12.07
CA SER A 26 5.21 -4.80 -12.64
C SER A 26 3.90 -5.59 -12.74
N ARG A 27 3.95 -6.92 -12.93
CA ARG A 27 2.77 -7.78 -12.95
C ARG A 27 1.95 -7.67 -11.66
N TYR A 28 2.60 -7.75 -10.51
CA TYR A 28 1.93 -7.72 -9.20
C TYR A 28 1.52 -6.31 -8.81
N ALA A 29 2.38 -5.32 -9.08
CA ALA A 29 2.07 -3.91 -8.86
C ALA A 29 0.84 -3.49 -9.67
N SER A 30 0.81 -3.82 -10.97
CA SER A 30 -0.31 -3.51 -11.85
C SER A 30 -1.58 -4.24 -11.41
N ALA A 31 -1.52 -5.52 -11.07
CA ALA A 31 -2.68 -6.27 -10.59
C ALA A 31 -3.32 -5.62 -9.35
N PHE A 32 -2.49 -5.26 -8.36
CA PHE A 32 -2.95 -4.58 -7.15
C PHE A 32 -3.56 -3.21 -7.44
N LEU A 33 -2.84 -2.36 -8.19
CA LEU A 33 -3.31 -1.00 -8.47
C LEU A 33 -4.55 -1.01 -9.37
N LEU A 34 -4.70 -1.96 -10.29
CA LEU A 34 -5.92 -2.07 -11.09
C LEU A 34 -7.12 -2.53 -10.26
N ALA A 35 -6.91 -3.45 -9.31
CA ALA A 35 -7.97 -3.90 -8.41
C ALA A 35 -8.45 -2.79 -7.46
N TYR A 36 -7.55 -1.90 -7.05
CA TYR A 36 -7.82 -0.90 -6.00
C TYR A 36 -7.57 0.55 -6.40
N LYS A 37 -7.57 0.86 -7.70
CA LYS A 37 -7.13 2.14 -8.27
C LYS A 37 -7.67 3.37 -7.54
N ASP A 38 -9.00 3.43 -7.42
CA ASP A 38 -9.70 4.56 -6.81
C ASP A 38 -9.42 4.67 -5.31
N ASP A 39 -9.34 3.53 -4.62
CA ASP A 39 -9.17 3.49 -3.16
C ASP A 39 -7.75 3.87 -2.74
N VAL A 40 -6.72 3.36 -3.43
CA VAL A 40 -5.32 3.73 -3.16
C VAL A 40 -5.10 5.21 -3.45
N SER A 41 -5.61 5.71 -4.58
CA SER A 41 -5.49 7.13 -4.95
C SER A 41 -6.15 8.03 -3.91
N LYS A 42 -7.33 7.65 -3.40
CA LYS A 42 -8.00 8.39 -2.33
C LYS A 42 -7.19 8.41 -1.03
N ARG A 43 -6.61 7.28 -0.63
CA ARG A 43 -5.76 7.20 0.57
C ARG A 43 -4.50 8.04 0.45
N PHE A 44 -3.88 8.04 -0.74
CA PHE A 44 -2.75 8.89 -1.04
C PHE A 44 -3.09 10.36 -0.83
N GLU A 45 -4.21 10.84 -1.39
CA GLU A 45 -4.64 12.22 -1.16
C GLU A 45 -4.93 12.55 0.29
N GLU A 46 -5.58 11.65 1.02
CA GLU A 46 -5.86 11.84 2.44
C GLU A 46 -4.56 11.94 3.24
N GLY A 47 -3.56 11.12 2.91
CA GLY A 47 -2.21 11.18 3.47
C GLY A 47 -1.51 12.51 3.15
N THR A 48 -1.51 12.92 1.89
CA THR A 48 -0.93 14.18 1.43
C THR A 48 -1.55 15.38 2.13
N LYS A 49 -2.90 15.46 2.19
CA LYS A 49 -3.60 16.56 2.88
C LYS A 49 -3.25 16.63 4.36
N ARG A 50 -3.13 15.48 5.04
CA ARG A 50 -2.73 15.43 6.46
C ARG A 50 -1.28 15.85 6.65
N ALA A 51 -0.39 15.42 5.76
CA ALA A 51 1.01 15.81 5.78
C ALA A 51 1.15 17.33 5.58
N GLU A 52 0.47 17.91 4.58
CA GLU A 52 0.46 19.36 4.32
C GLU A 52 -0.01 20.16 5.54
N GLN A 53 -1.10 19.74 6.20
CA GLN A 53 -1.59 20.39 7.41
C GLN A 53 -0.59 20.32 8.56
N THR A 54 0.09 19.18 8.71
CA THR A 54 1.10 18.97 9.74
C THR A 54 2.33 19.84 9.46
N LEU A 55 2.78 19.89 8.20
CA LEU A 55 3.93 20.67 7.75
C LEU A 55 3.69 22.18 7.84
N ALA A 56 2.47 22.65 7.60
CA ALA A 56 2.10 24.06 7.74
C ALA A 56 2.33 24.60 9.17
N GLY A 57 2.21 23.73 10.18
CA GLY A 57 2.52 24.05 11.58
C GLY A 57 3.91 23.62 12.04
N ALA A 58 4.71 22.98 11.18
CA ALA A 58 5.99 22.40 11.55
C ALA A 58 7.14 23.41 11.47
N SER A 59 8.19 23.16 12.27
CA SER A 59 9.45 23.90 12.16
C SER A 59 10.13 23.66 10.80
N ARG A 60 10.99 24.57 10.38
CA ARG A 60 11.76 24.43 9.13
C ARG A 60 12.60 23.15 9.08
N LEU A 61 13.15 22.72 10.22
CA LEU A 61 13.90 21.46 10.32
C LEU A 61 13.00 20.25 10.03
N GLN A 62 11.79 20.21 10.61
CA GLN A 62 10.82 19.13 10.38
C GLN A 62 10.35 19.07 8.93
N GLN A 63 10.16 20.22 8.29
CA GLN A 63 9.82 20.26 6.86
C GLN A 63 10.95 19.70 5.99
N MET A 64 12.21 19.93 6.33
CA MET A 64 13.36 19.39 5.58
C MET A 64 13.57 17.88 5.80
N MET A 65 13.08 17.33 6.91
CA MET A 65 13.14 15.89 7.21
C MET A 65 11.95 15.10 6.67
N PHE A 66 10.92 15.78 6.15
CA PHE A 66 9.74 15.11 5.61
C PHE A 66 10.09 14.30 4.36
N ASN A 67 9.73 13.02 4.36
CA ASN A 67 9.91 12.15 3.21
C ASN A 67 8.56 11.85 2.56
N PRO A 68 8.29 12.39 1.34
CA PRO A 68 7.06 12.11 0.62
C PRO A 68 6.82 10.63 0.32
N SER A 69 7.87 9.78 0.28
CA SER A 69 7.72 8.35 0.03
C SER A 69 6.87 7.65 1.10
N GLU A 70 6.88 8.15 2.33
CA GLU A 70 6.09 7.60 3.44
C GLU A 70 4.58 7.69 3.17
N ILE A 71 4.12 8.70 2.41
CA ILE A 71 2.71 8.80 2.04
C ILE A 71 2.33 7.67 1.07
N TYR A 72 3.21 7.36 0.11
CA TYR A 72 2.98 6.28 -0.84
C TYR A 72 2.91 4.93 -0.11
N ASP A 73 3.90 4.65 0.73
CA ASP A 73 3.94 3.41 1.53
C ASP A 73 2.70 3.29 2.41
N PHE A 74 2.30 4.37 3.10
CA PHE A 74 1.09 4.38 3.90
C PHE A 74 -0.17 4.07 3.07
N ALA A 75 -0.34 4.72 1.92
CA ALA A 75 -1.54 4.53 1.09
C ALA A 75 -1.65 3.09 0.57
N ILE A 76 -0.53 2.54 0.10
CA ILE A 76 -0.42 1.17 -0.43
C ILE A 76 -0.67 0.15 0.68
N VAL A 77 -0.01 0.28 1.84
CA VAL A 77 -0.14 -0.66 2.95
C VAL A 77 -1.51 -0.58 3.59
N ALA A 78 -2.08 0.61 3.76
CA ALA A 78 -3.44 0.77 4.27
C ALA A 78 -4.48 0.13 3.34
N GLN A 79 -4.26 0.18 2.03
CA GLN A 79 -5.12 -0.53 1.08
C GLN A 79 -4.87 -2.05 1.10
N ALA A 80 -3.62 -2.52 1.16
CA ALA A 80 -3.33 -3.95 1.28
C ALA A 80 -3.95 -4.54 2.55
N TYR A 81 -3.89 -3.81 3.67
CA TYR A 81 -4.55 -4.18 4.93
C TYR A 81 -6.06 -4.33 4.74
N THR A 82 -6.67 -3.36 4.06
CA THR A 82 -8.11 -3.38 3.77
C THR A 82 -8.48 -4.53 2.84
N GLY A 83 -7.72 -4.76 1.77
CA GLY A 83 -7.89 -5.86 0.84
C GLY A 83 -7.76 -7.21 1.53
N TYR A 84 -6.82 -7.37 2.46
CA TYR A 84 -6.74 -8.58 3.27
C TYR A 84 -8.01 -8.81 4.09
N LEU A 85 -8.44 -7.80 4.86
CA LEU A 85 -9.59 -7.93 5.76
C LEU A 85 -10.93 -8.11 5.05
N GLN A 86 -11.13 -7.39 3.95
CA GLN A 86 -12.43 -7.29 3.28
C GLN A 86 -12.55 -8.21 2.07
N ASP A 87 -11.42 -8.60 1.45
CA ASP A 87 -11.43 -9.39 0.22
C ASP A 87 -10.84 -10.77 0.42
N LEU A 88 -9.55 -10.88 0.79
CA LEU A 88 -8.88 -12.18 0.93
C LEU A 88 -9.57 -13.06 1.98
N ARG A 89 -9.89 -12.51 3.16
CA ARG A 89 -10.63 -13.24 4.21
C ARG A 89 -12.01 -13.72 3.78
N ARG A 90 -12.57 -13.17 2.70
CA ARG A 90 -13.87 -13.55 2.12
C ARG A 90 -13.72 -14.42 0.88
N GLY A 91 -12.51 -14.85 0.55
CA GLY A 91 -12.22 -15.68 -0.63
C GLY A 91 -12.13 -14.92 -1.95
N ARG A 92 -12.19 -13.57 -1.94
CA ARG A 92 -11.98 -12.76 -3.15
C ARG A 92 -10.49 -12.66 -3.45
N HIS A 93 -10.11 -12.63 -4.72
CA HIS A 93 -8.73 -12.56 -5.21
C HIS A 93 -7.79 -13.73 -4.83
N VAL A 94 -8.27 -14.74 -4.11
CA VAL A 94 -7.49 -15.94 -3.78
C VAL A 94 -7.06 -16.66 -5.06
N GLY A 95 -5.79 -17.05 -5.13
CA GLY A 95 -5.15 -17.67 -6.29
C GLY A 95 -4.76 -16.70 -7.41
N THR A 96 -4.82 -15.38 -7.17
CA THR A 96 -4.55 -14.36 -8.21
C THR A 96 -3.34 -13.49 -7.85
N ASP A 97 -2.82 -12.75 -8.84
CA ASP A 97 -1.70 -11.82 -8.62
C ASP A 97 -2.03 -10.72 -7.59
N VAL A 98 -3.31 -10.40 -7.40
CA VAL A 98 -3.76 -9.43 -6.38
C VAL A 98 -3.52 -9.98 -4.97
N GLU A 99 -3.77 -11.27 -4.74
CA GLU A 99 -3.47 -11.90 -3.44
C GLU A 99 -1.97 -11.86 -3.15
N TRP A 100 -1.14 -12.25 -4.13
CA TRP A 100 0.31 -12.22 -3.99
C TRP A 100 0.81 -10.81 -3.68
N ALA A 101 0.26 -9.80 -4.36
CA ALA A 101 0.60 -8.42 -4.10
C ALA A 101 0.20 -7.97 -2.68
N ILE A 102 -1.03 -8.25 -2.23
CA ILE A 102 -1.49 -7.90 -0.88
C ILE A 102 -0.56 -8.53 0.15
N TRP A 103 -0.31 -9.84 0.07
CA TRP A 103 0.56 -10.52 1.02
C TRP A 103 1.98 -9.95 1.02
N ALA A 104 2.56 -9.73 -0.16
CA ALA A 104 3.92 -9.21 -0.28
C ALA A 104 4.05 -7.81 0.32
N LEU A 105 3.08 -6.93 0.07
CA LEU A 105 3.04 -5.59 0.67
C LEU A 105 2.91 -5.65 2.19
N LEU A 106 2.08 -6.55 2.71
CA LEU A 106 1.93 -6.69 4.16
C LEU A 106 3.19 -7.24 4.84
N VAL A 107 3.89 -8.18 4.19
CA VAL A 107 5.16 -8.73 4.71
C VAL A 107 6.28 -7.70 4.63
N ASN A 108 6.41 -7.01 3.49
CA ASN A 108 7.50 -6.05 3.26
C ASN A 108 7.40 -4.81 4.16
N HIS A 109 6.18 -4.42 4.54
CA HIS A 109 5.90 -3.28 5.42
C HIS A 109 5.26 -3.72 6.74
N ASN A 110 5.71 -4.86 7.28
CA ASN A 110 5.14 -5.41 8.51
C ASN A 110 5.35 -4.49 9.72
N ASP A 111 6.38 -3.63 9.68
CA ASP A 111 6.64 -2.56 10.65
C ASP A 111 5.48 -1.55 10.73
N LEU A 112 4.93 -1.13 9.59
CA LEU A 112 3.77 -0.22 9.53
C LEU A 112 2.50 -0.90 10.05
N ILE A 113 2.32 -2.20 9.74
CA ILE A 113 1.20 -2.97 10.27
C ILE A 113 1.34 -3.13 11.77
N GLN A 114 2.54 -3.41 12.29
CA GLN A 114 2.77 -3.65 13.72
C GLN A 114 2.34 -2.46 14.59
N GLN A 115 2.41 -1.24 14.05
CA GLN A 115 1.93 -0.02 14.72
C GLN A 115 0.40 0.06 14.80
N THR A 116 -0.31 -0.54 13.84
CA THR A 116 -1.77 -0.45 13.72
C THR A 116 -2.49 -1.70 14.24
N ASP A 117 -1.98 -2.88 13.91
CA ASP A 117 -2.57 -4.19 14.20
C ASP A 117 -1.48 -5.25 14.45
N LYS A 118 -1.04 -5.35 15.71
CA LYS A 118 -0.01 -6.32 16.14
C LYS A 118 -0.42 -7.76 15.89
N GLY A 119 -1.71 -8.06 15.95
CA GLY A 119 -2.22 -9.42 15.74
C GLY A 119 -2.05 -9.84 14.30
N LEU A 120 -2.44 -8.96 13.36
CA LEU A 120 -2.23 -9.21 11.95
C LEU A 120 -0.75 -9.25 11.59
N ALA A 121 0.07 -8.32 12.11
CA ALA A 121 1.50 -8.29 11.82
C ALA A 121 2.19 -9.63 12.17
N LYS A 122 1.90 -10.14 13.36
CA LYS A 122 2.40 -11.45 13.82
C LYS A 122 1.85 -12.58 12.95
N PHE A 123 0.58 -12.55 12.60
CA PHE A 123 -0.02 -13.55 11.74
C PHE A 123 0.65 -13.59 10.36
N VAL A 124 0.85 -12.44 9.74
CA VAL A 124 1.49 -12.31 8.43
C VAL A 124 2.91 -12.85 8.46
N GLU A 125 3.70 -12.41 9.45
CA GLU A 125 5.07 -12.88 9.66
C GLU A 125 5.16 -14.41 9.78
N GLN A 126 4.24 -15.02 10.55
CA GLN A 126 4.27 -16.45 10.82
C GLN A 126 3.72 -17.33 9.68
N ASN A 127 2.79 -16.82 8.87
CA ASN A 127 2.01 -17.65 7.95
C ASN A 127 2.38 -17.45 6.47
N HIS A 128 2.97 -16.31 6.09
CA HIS A 128 3.21 -16.02 4.68
C HIS A 128 4.06 -17.09 3.97
N SER A 129 5.09 -17.63 4.63
CA SER A 129 6.00 -18.63 4.07
C SER A 129 5.33 -19.99 3.81
N THR A 130 4.27 -20.31 4.56
CA THR A 130 3.49 -21.55 4.39
C THR A 130 2.39 -21.37 3.36
N GLN A 131 1.72 -20.21 3.35
CA GLN A 131 0.64 -19.92 2.42
C GLN A 131 1.14 -19.62 1.01
N LEU A 132 2.20 -18.81 0.90
CA LEU A 132 2.83 -18.39 -0.35
C LEU A 132 4.35 -18.59 -0.25
N PRO A 133 4.85 -19.82 -0.43
CA PRO A 133 6.28 -20.08 -0.44
C PRO A 133 6.99 -19.21 -1.49
N LYS A 134 8.14 -18.63 -1.12
CA LYS A 134 8.91 -17.71 -1.98
C LYS A 134 8.16 -16.44 -2.39
N LEU A 135 7.21 -15.98 -1.57
CA LEU A 135 6.43 -14.76 -1.81
C LEU A 135 7.30 -13.57 -2.23
N LEU A 136 8.28 -13.18 -1.40
CA LEU A 136 9.09 -12.00 -1.67
C LEU A 136 9.99 -12.18 -2.90
N GLU A 137 10.62 -13.34 -3.07
CA GLU A 137 11.42 -13.66 -4.26
C GLU A 137 10.60 -13.61 -5.56
N THR A 138 9.33 -13.98 -5.47
CA THR A 138 8.42 -14.02 -6.62
C THR A 138 7.91 -12.63 -6.97
N VAL A 139 7.57 -11.83 -5.96
CA VAL A 139 6.90 -10.54 -6.12
C VAL A 139 7.89 -9.38 -6.31
N TYR A 140 9.08 -9.46 -5.71
CA TYR A 140 10.13 -8.45 -5.80
C TYR A 140 11.30 -8.92 -6.67
N SER A 141 12.14 -7.97 -7.11
CA SER A 141 13.35 -8.19 -7.92
C SER A 141 14.51 -7.34 -7.44
#